data_AF-A0A3D4FFK0-F1
#
_entry.id   AF-A0A3D4FFK0-F1
#
_cell.length_a   1.000
_cell.length_b   1.000
_cell.length_c   1.000
_cell.angle_alpha   90.00
_cell.angle_beta   90.00
_cell.angle_gamma   90.00
#
_symmetry.space_group_name_H-M   'P 1'
#
loop_
_entity.id
_entity.type
_entity.pdbx_description
1 polymer ?
#
loop_
_entity_poly.entity_id
_entity_poly.type
_entity_poly.pdbx_seq_one_letter_code
_entity_poly.pdbx_strand_id
1 'polypeptide(L)'
;HSLGFKAEQKLRKCRELIATTIRAHSEEIIFTSGESESNNFLIKGFSKAGTHIITSNIEHPSVLNTFKALEKEGIKVSYISLKDNGEINIDELLESITKDTVLV
;
A
#
# COMPACT_ATOMS: atom_id res chain seq x y z
N HIS A 1 3.91 -21.19 29.65
CA HIS A 1 5.13 -20.57 29.07
C HIS A 1 5.63 -21.30 27.80
N SER A 2 5.72 -22.64 27.79
CA SER A 2 6.23 -23.41 26.63
C SER A 2 5.42 -23.29 25.33
N LEU A 3 4.09 -23.17 25.39
CA LEU A 3 3.24 -23.02 24.20
C LEU A 3 3.44 -21.68 23.50
N GLY A 4 3.56 -20.58 24.27
CA GLY A 4 3.84 -19.25 23.73
C GLY A 4 5.18 -19.21 22.99
N PHE A 5 6.22 -19.77 23.60
CA PHE A 5 7.54 -19.87 22.96
C PHE A 5 7.51 -20.69 21.65
N LYS A 6 6.77 -21.81 21.63
CA LYS A 6 6.59 -22.61 20.40
C LYS A 6 5.85 -21.83 19.30
N ALA A 7 4.83 -21.05 19.67
CA ALA A 7 4.08 -20.22 18.74
C ALA A 7 4.96 -19.09 18.17
N GLU A 8 5.71 -18.40 19.02
CA GLU A 8 6.65 -17.35 18.63
C GLU A 8 7.73 -17.89 17.66
N GLN A 9 8.31 -19.05 17.96
CA GLN A 9 9.27 -19.69 17.06
C GLN A 9 8.67 -20.05 15.70
N LYS A 10 7.40 -20.48 15.65
CA LYS A 10 6.71 -20.73 14.38
C LYS A 10 6.48 -19.44 13.60
N LEU A 11 6.01 -18.38 14.26
CA LEU A 11 5.81 -17.07 13.64
C LEU A 11 7.11 -16.50 13.08
N ARG A 12 8.21 -16.62 13.82
CA ARG A 12 9.54 -16.19 13.34
C ARG A 12 9.95 -16.94 12.07
N LYS A 13 9.79 -18.26 12.04
CA LYS A 13 10.09 -19.08 10.85
C LYS A 13 9.21 -18.70 9.64
N CYS A 14 7.91 -18.47 9.85
CA CYS A 14 7.01 -18.03 8.77
C CYS A 14 7.42 -16.66 8.24
N ARG A 15 7.81 -15.75 9.12
CA ARG A 15 8.29 -14.41 8.78
C ARG A 15 9.56 -14.45 7.92
N GLU A 16 10.55 -15.23 8.33
CA GLU A 16 11.79 -15.47 7.57
C GLU A 16 11.51 -16.06 6.18
N LEU A 17 10.58 -17.02 6.10
CA LEU A 17 10.20 -17.65 4.83
C LEU A 17 9.56 -16.65 3.86
N ILE A 18 8.60 -15.86 4.34
CA ILE A 18 7.93 -14.82 3.53
C ILE A 18 8.95 -13.79 3.05
N ALA A 19 9.77 -13.28 3.97
CA ALA A 19 10.81 -12.28 3.66
C ALA A 19 11.77 -12.78 2.58
N THR A 20 12.25 -14.03 2.72
CA THR A 20 13.14 -14.64 1.72
C THR A 20 12.49 -14.75 0.35
N THR A 21 11.19 -15.06 0.30
CA THR A 21 10.44 -15.22 -0.96
C THR A 21 10.36 -13.92 -1.75
N ILE A 22 10.28 -12.77 -1.06
CA ILE A 22 10.18 -11.44 -1.67
C ILE A 22 11.49 -10.64 -1.59
N ARG A 23 12.60 -11.28 -1.17
CA ARG A 23 13.93 -10.65 -0.97
C ARG A 23 13.91 -9.43 -0.02
N ALA A 24 13.10 -9.51 1.03
CA ALA A 24 13.03 -8.51 2.10
C ALA A 24 13.77 -8.99 3.37
N HIS A 25 13.96 -8.09 4.33
CA HIS A 25 14.37 -8.42 5.69
C HIS A 25 13.16 -8.88 6.52
N SER A 26 13.39 -9.78 7.48
CA SER A 26 12.31 -10.35 8.30
C SER A 26 11.57 -9.27 9.12
N GLU A 27 12.30 -8.24 9.51
CA GLU A 27 11.89 -7.07 10.27
C GLU A 27 10.94 -6.15 9.47
N GLU A 28 10.97 -6.24 8.14
CA GLU A 28 10.10 -5.47 7.24
C GLU A 28 8.73 -6.12 7.04
N ILE A 29 8.58 -7.39 7.43
CA ILE A 29 7.29 -8.08 7.36
C ILE A 29 6.42 -7.61 8.53
N ILE A 30 5.17 -7.27 8.29
CA ILE A 30 4.16 -7.05 9.33
C ILE A 30 2.98 -7.96 9.03
N PHE A 31 2.56 -8.77 9.99
CA PHE A 31 1.38 -9.61 9.83
C PHE A 31 0.13 -8.77 10.11
N THR A 32 -0.77 -8.71 9.14
CA THR A 32 -2.10 -8.12 9.25
C THR A 32 -3.16 -9.22 9.12
N SER A 33 -4.42 -8.89 9.31
CA SER A 33 -5.56 -9.78 9.09
C SER A 33 -5.87 -10.04 7.62
N GLY A 34 -5.28 -9.28 6.69
CA GLY A 34 -5.44 -9.47 5.25
C GLY A 34 -5.13 -8.22 4.42
N GLU A 35 -5.37 -8.33 3.11
CA GLU A 35 -5.06 -7.30 2.11
C GLU A 35 -5.74 -5.95 2.42
N SER A 36 -7.04 -5.96 2.74
CA SER A 36 -7.79 -4.74 3.04
C SER A 36 -7.21 -3.96 4.23
N GLU A 37 -6.74 -4.66 5.27
CA GLU A 37 -6.08 -4.02 6.41
C GLU A 37 -4.70 -3.50 6.01
N SER A 38 -3.90 -4.31 5.30
CA SER A 38 -2.56 -3.88 4.83
C SER A 38 -2.61 -2.62 3.98
N ASN A 39 -3.52 -2.57 2.98
CA ASN A 39 -3.65 -1.43 2.08
C ASN A 39 -4.11 -0.19 2.85
N ASN A 40 -5.11 -0.32 3.72
CA ASN A 40 -5.58 0.80 4.54
C ASN A 40 -4.50 1.30 5.51
N PHE A 41 -3.76 0.40 6.13
CA PHE A 41 -2.71 0.73 7.09
C PHE A 41 -1.62 1.59 6.44
N LEU A 42 -1.12 1.18 5.26
CA LEU A 42 -0.09 1.92 4.53
C LEU A 42 -0.63 3.23 3.96
N ILE A 43 -1.73 3.19 3.20
CA ILE A 43 -2.28 4.37 2.53
C ILE A 43 -2.58 5.47 3.56
N LYS A 44 -3.31 5.14 4.63
CA LYS A 44 -3.63 6.12 5.67
C LYS A 44 -2.39 6.54 6.46
N GLY A 45 -1.43 5.65 6.65
CA GLY A 45 -0.19 5.95 7.37
C GLY A 45 0.67 7.02 6.69
N PHE A 46 0.69 7.05 5.35
CA PHE A 46 1.41 8.06 4.57
C PHE A 46 0.58 9.31 4.27
N SER A 47 -0.75 9.20 4.38
CA SER A 47 -1.68 10.30 4.10
C SER A 47 -1.71 11.36 5.20
N LYS A 48 -1.52 12.63 4.84
CA LYS A 48 -1.76 13.79 5.71
C LYS A 48 -2.47 14.90 4.93
N ALA A 49 -3.28 15.72 5.59
CA ALA A 49 -3.92 16.86 4.95
C ALA A 49 -2.88 17.72 4.21
N GLY A 50 -3.16 18.06 2.94
CA GLY A 50 -2.24 18.79 2.07
C GLY A 50 -1.19 17.95 1.33
N THR A 51 -1.10 16.64 1.58
CA THR A 51 -0.27 15.72 0.76
C THR A 51 -0.98 15.31 -0.53
N HIS A 52 -0.21 14.74 -1.45
CA HIS A 52 -0.66 14.20 -2.72
C HIS A 52 -0.36 12.70 -2.81
N ILE A 53 -1.33 11.93 -3.31
CA ILE A 53 -1.20 10.50 -3.57
C ILE A 53 -1.56 10.23 -5.03
N ILE A 54 -0.83 9.34 -5.66
CA ILE A 54 -1.14 8.86 -6.99
C ILE A 54 -1.62 7.41 -6.88
N THR A 55 -2.58 7.02 -7.69
CA THR A 55 -3.07 5.64 -7.79
C THR A 55 -3.64 5.38 -9.19
N SER A 56 -4.10 4.16 -9.49
CA SER A 56 -4.69 3.82 -10.78
C SER A 56 -6.22 3.78 -10.74
N ASN A 57 -6.87 3.99 -11.88
CA ASN A 57 -8.34 3.81 -12.00
C ASN A 57 -8.81 2.34 -11.92
N ILE A 58 -7.88 1.38 -11.88
CA ILE A 58 -8.17 -0.07 -11.93
C ILE A 58 -7.95 -0.78 -10.60
N GLU A 59 -7.69 -0.05 -9.52
CA GLU A 59 -7.53 -0.62 -8.20
C GLU A 59 -8.77 -1.38 -7.72
N HIS A 60 -8.57 -2.35 -6.83
CA HIS A 60 -9.68 -3.07 -6.21
C HIS A 60 -10.61 -2.10 -5.46
N PRO A 61 -11.96 -2.27 -5.50
CA PRO A 61 -12.91 -1.34 -4.90
C PRO A 61 -12.67 -1.06 -3.39
N SER A 62 -12.12 -2.02 -2.65
CA SER A 62 -11.79 -1.83 -1.22
C SER A 62 -10.73 -0.74 -1.01
N VAL A 63 -9.84 -0.53 -1.98
CA VAL A 63 -8.76 0.46 -1.93
C VAL A 63 -9.22 1.80 -2.50
N LEU A 64 -9.96 1.81 -3.62
CA LEU A 64 -10.54 3.03 -4.19
C LEU A 64 -11.43 3.78 -3.19
N ASN A 65 -12.19 3.06 -2.37
CA ASN A 65 -13.01 3.68 -1.33
C ASN A 65 -12.17 4.38 -0.25
N THR A 66 -10.98 3.86 0.04
CA THR A 66 -10.04 4.50 0.97
C THR A 66 -9.54 5.82 0.40
N PHE A 67 -9.11 5.85 -0.87
CA PHE A 67 -8.67 7.10 -1.52
C PHE A 67 -9.80 8.15 -1.58
N LYS A 68 -11.01 7.75 -1.97
CA LYS A 68 -12.19 8.64 -1.98
C LYS A 68 -12.55 9.20 -0.61
N ALA A 69 -12.30 8.45 0.46
CA ALA A 69 -12.49 8.95 1.83
C ALA A 69 -11.44 10.01 2.16
N LEU A 70 -10.18 9.77 1.81
CA LEU A 70 -9.07 10.68 2.04
C LEU A 70 -9.18 11.99 1.26
N GLU A 71 -9.74 11.96 0.06
CA GLU A 71 -10.08 13.18 -0.71
C GLU A 71 -11.00 14.12 0.10
N LYS A 72 -11.97 13.56 0.83
CA LYS A 72 -12.86 14.35 1.70
C LYS A 72 -12.15 14.92 2.93
N GLU A 73 -11.01 14.35 3.29
CA GLU A 73 -10.15 14.80 4.39
C GLU A 73 -9.10 15.83 3.92
N GLY A 74 -9.14 16.25 2.65
CA GLY A 74 -8.26 17.29 2.09
C GLY A 74 -6.92 16.78 1.57
N ILE A 75 -6.81 15.48 1.30
CA ILE A 75 -5.68 14.88 0.59
C ILE A 75 -5.96 14.92 -0.91
N LYS A 76 -4.99 15.31 -1.72
CA LYS A 76 -5.13 15.30 -3.18
C LYS A 76 -4.86 13.89 -3.69
N VAL A 77 -5.71 13.37 -4.56
CA VAL A 77 -5.50 12.08 -5.22
C VAL A 77 -5.52 12.26 -6.73
N SER A 78 -4.49 11.76 -7.41
CA SER A 78 -4.46 11.65 -8.88
C SER A 78 -4.70 10.19 -9.27
N TYR A 79 -5.62 9.96 -10.20
CA TYR A 79 -5.97 8.63 -10.70
C TYR A 79 -5.49 8.45 -12.13
N ILE A 80 -4.43 7.66 -12.31
CA ILE A 80 -3.78 7.43 -13.60
C ILE A 80 -4.63 6.50 -14.46
N SER A 81 -4.76 6.86 -15.72
CA SER A 81 -5.52 6.11 -16.71
C SER A 81 -4.70 4.99 -17.36
N LEU A 82 -5.39 4.07 -18.05
CA LEU A 82 -4.75 3.11 -18.92
C LEU A 82 -4.63 3.67 -20.34
N LYS A 83 -3.57 3.27 -21.05
CA LYS A 83 -3.46 3.39 -22.51
C LYS A 83 -4.41 2.37 -23.17
N ASP A 84 -4.68 2.53 -24.46
CA ASP A 84 -5.59 1.65 -25.22
C ASP A 84 -5.15 0.18 -25.22
N ASN A 85 -3.87 -0.10 -24.96
CA ASN A 85 -3.32 -1.45 -24.84
C ASN A 85 -3.51 -2.07 -23.43
N GLY A 86 -4.15 -1.35 -22.50
CA GLY A 86 -4.39 -1.80 -21.12
C GLY A 86 -3.23 -1.55 -20.15
N GLU A 87 -2.14 -0.90 -20.58
CA GLU A 87 -1.02 -0.56 -19.71
C GLU A 87 -1.25 0.78 -19.00
N ILE A 88 -0.65 0.95 -17.81
CA ILE A 88 -0.67 2.23 -17.09
C ILE A 88 -0.01 3.32 -17.95
N ASN A 89 -0.62 4.50 -18.01
CA ASN A 89 -0.03 5.64 -18.68
C ASN A 89 1.14 6.22 -17.87
N ILE A 90 2.36 5.72 -18.13
CA ILE A 90 3.57 6.15 -17.43
C ILE A 90 3.86 7.65 -17.61
N ASP A 91 3.53 8.22 -18.76
CA ASP A 91 3.75 9.64 -19.04
C ASP A 91 2.87 10.51 -18.13
N GLU A 92 1.59 10.15 -17.99
CA GLU A 92 0.64 10.78 -17.06
C GLU A 92 1.05 10.59 -15.59
N LEU A 93 1.58 9.41 -15.24
CA LEU A 93 2.13 9.15 -13.91
C LEU A 93 3.28 10.11 -13.59
N LEU A 94 4.26 10.24 -14.48
CA LEU A 94 5.43 11.09 -14.27
C LEU A 94 5.04 12.57 -14.18
N GLU A 95 4.09 13.03 -15.00
CA GLU A 95 3.57 14.40 -14.96
C GLU A 95 2.77 14.71 -13.69
N SER A 96 2.15 13.69 -13.10
CA SER A 96 1.37 13.82 -11.85
C SER A 96 2.25 13.93 -10.61
N ILE A 97 3.53 13.55 -10.66
CA ILE A 97 4.44 13.63 -9.51
C ILE A 97 4.76 15.09 -9.20
N THR A 98 4.39 15.50 -8.00
CA THR A 98 4.69 16.82 -7.42
C THR A 98 5.56 16.71 -6.17
N LYS A 99 6.11 17.83 -5.69
CA LYS A 99 6.85 17.91 -4.42
C LYS A 99 6.05 17.47 -3.18
N ASP A 100 4.72 17.44 -3.29
CA ASP A 100 3.82 17.06 -2.20
C ASP A 100 3.42 15.58 -2.29
N THR A 101 3.94 14.83 -3.27
CA THR A 101 3.60 13.42 -3.52
C THR A 101 4.31 12.53 -2.50
N VAL A 102 3.52 11.78 -1.73
CA VAL A 102 4.04 10.92 -0.65
C VAL A 102 3.86 9.42 -0.92
N LEU A 103 2.97 9.08 -1.86
CA LEU A 103 2.65 7.70 -2.24
C LEU A 103 2.24 7.66 -3.71
N VAL A 104 2.64 6.59 -4.40
CA VAL A 104 2.25 6.21 -5.77
C VAL A 104 1.79 4.77 -5.73
#